data_AF-A0A1G4JPV1-F1
#
_entry.id   AF-A0A1G4JPV1-F1
#
_cell.length_a   1.000
_cell.length_b   1.000
_cell.length_c   1.000
_cell.angle_alpha   90.00
_cell.angle_beta   90.00
_cell.angle_gamma   90.00
#
_symmetry.space_group_name_H-M   'P 1'
#
loop_
_entity.id
_entity.type
_entity.pdbx_description
1 polymer ?
#
loop_
_entity_poly.entity_id
_entity_poly.type
_entity_poly.pdbx_seq_one_letter_code
_entity_poly.pdbx_strand_id
1 'polypeptide(L)'
;MEQNTTSKYYQEALEEYRELCKDEEDAWDKRIDKTGCYVENMALQLCHAETNDWRKCLGEMALFRKCWDSKGNRDRVSTVDRK
;
A
#
# COMPACT_ATOMS: atom_id res chain seq x y z
N MET A 1 -1.25 20.57 -5.48
CA MET A 1 -1.35 19.66 -4.32
C MET A 1 -0.24 18.63 -4.45
N GLU A 2 0.98 19.03 -4.11
CA GLU A 2 2.19 18.20 -4.11
C GLU A 2 2.60 18.01 -2.65
N GLN A 3 2.16 16.93 -2.02
CA GLN A 3 2.59 16.59 -0.64
C GLN A 3 2.88 15.10 -0.43
N ASN A 4 2.85 14.28 -1.49
CA ASN A 4 2.94 12.82 -1.35
C ASN A 4 4.37 12.27 -1.41
N THR A 5 5.34 13.02 -1.93
CA THR A 5 6.75 12.60 -1.94
C THR A 5 7.47 12.91 -0.62
N THR A 6 6.80 13.57 0.32
CA THR A 6 7.37 14.06 1.59
C THR A 6 7.13 13.16 2.80
N SER A 7 6.23 12.16 2.72
CA SER A 7 6.09 11.20 3.83
C SER A 7 7.31 10.29 3.88
N LYS A 8 7.93 10.18 5.07
CA LYS A 8 9.05 9.25 5.27
C LYS A 8 8.66 7.81 4.93
N TYR A 9 7.43 7.42 5.26
CA TYR A 9 6.92 6.07 4.99
C TYR A 9 6.78 5.81 3.49
N TYR A 10 6.44 6.83 2.69
CA TYR A 10 6.37 6.70 1.24
C TYR A 10 7.76 6.57 0.61
N GLN A 11 8.75 7.31 1.13
CA GLN A 11 10.14 7.21 0.66
C GLN A 11 10.74 5.84 0.97
N GLU A 12 10.53 5.34 2.18
CA GLU A 12 10.95 4.00 2.61
C GLU A 12 10.25 2.91 1.79
N ALA A 13 8.93 3.01 1.61
CA ALA A 13 8.17 2.09 0.75
C ALA A 13 8.65 2.07 -0.72
N LEU A 14 9.13 3.20 -1.25
CA LEU A 14 9.71 3.26 -2.59
C LEU A 14 11.05 2.53 -2.67
N GLU A 15 11.86 2.60 -1.62
CA GLU A 15 13.13 1.87 -1.54
C GLU A 15 12.88 0.37 -1.42
N GLU A 16 11.96 -0.04 -0.54
CA GLU A 16 11.55 -1.44 -0.43
C GLU A 16 11.01 -1.98 -1.76
N TYR A 17 10.14 -1.22 -2.46
CA TYR A 17 9.64 -1.63 -3.77
C TYR A 17 10.74 -1.78 -4.83
N ARG A 18 11.82 -1.00 -4.74
CA ARG A 18 12.96 -1.12 -5.67
C ARG A 18 13.78 -2.37 -5.41
N GLU A 19 13.98 -2.74 -4.15
CA GLU A 19 14.70 -3.97 -3.80
C GLU A 19 13.86 -5.20 -4.15
N LEU A 20 12.56 -5.15 -3.86
CA LEU A 20 11.54 -6.08 -4.33
C LEU A 20 11.63 -6.37 -5.83
N CYS A 21 11.78 -5.33 -6.66
CA CYS A 21 11.87 -5.51 -8.11
C CYS A 21 13.15 -6.22 -8.57
N LYS A 22 14.18 -6.34 -7.72
CA LYS A 22 15.45 -7.01 -8.06
C LYS A 22 15.45 -8.49 -7.70
N ASP A 23 14.63 -8.92 -6.74
CA ASP A 23 14.56 -10.30 -6.24
C ASP A 23 13.20 -10.96 -6.48
N GLU A 24 13.14 -12.30 -6.47
CA GLU A 24 11.88 -13.04 -6.62
C GLU A 24 11.17 -13.23 -5.27
N GLU A 25 10.02 -12.58 -5.14
CA GLU A 25 9.39 -12.43 -3.82
C GLU A 25 8.41 -13.50 -3.37
N ASP A 26 8.13 -13.41 -2.06
CA ASP A 26 6.96 -13.91 -1.34
C ASP A 26 5.65 -13.77 -2.15
N ALA A 27 4.79 -14.79 -2.02
CA ALA A 27 3.47 -14.82 -2.61
C ALA A 27 2.56 -13.65 -2.17
N TRP A 28 2.78 -13.03 -1.01
CA TRP A 28 2.09 -11.84 -0.53
C TRP A 28 2.49 -10.60 -1.30
N ASP A 29 3.79 -10.31 -1.40
CA ASP A 29 4.28 -9.12 -2.11
C ASP A 29 3.91 -9.18 -3.60
N LYS A 30 4.04 -10.36 -4.23
CA LYS A 30 3.53 -10.61 -5.59
C LYS A 30 2.04 -10.31 -5.75
N ARG A 31 1.22 -10.52 -4.72
CA ARG A 31 -0.22 -10.19 -4.79
C ARG A 31 -0.46 -8.69 -4.71
N ILE A 32 0.30 -7.99 -3.87
CA ILE A 32 0.19 -6.55 -3.70
C ILE A 32 0.76 -5.81 -4.91
N ASP A 33 1.90 -6.24 -5.47
CA ASP A 33 2.46 -5.67 -6.69
C ASP A 33 1.45 -5.76 -7.87
N LYS A 34 0.75 -6.89 -8.01
CA LYS A 34 -0.34 -7.05 -8.99
C LYS A 34 -1.54 -6.11 -8.81
N THR A 35 -1.62 -5.38 -7.70
CA THR A 35 -2.63 -4.32 -7.50
C THR A 35 -2.17 -2.97 -8.08
N GLY A 36 -0.87 -2.82 -8.36
CA GLY A 36 -0.25 -1.56 -8.79
C GLY A 36 -0.22 -0.48 -7.70
N CYS A 37 -0.40 -0.86 -6.43
CA CYS A 37 -0.46 0.04 -5.26
C CYS A 37 0.47 -0.42 -4.12
N TYR A 38 1.59 -1.06 -4.47
CA TYR A 38 2.52 -1.59 -3.47
C TYR A 38 3.06 -0.51 -2.56
N VAL A 39 3.55 0.59 -3.14
CA VAL A 39 4.17 1.69 -2.39
C VAL A 39 3.20 2.29 -1.39
N GLU A 40 1.96 2.59 -1.79
CA GLU A 40 0.95 3.14 -0.88
C GLU A 40 0.50 2.13 0.18
N ASN A 41 0.46 0.84 -0.15
CA ASN A 41 0.17 -0.20 0.83
C ASN A 41 1.27 -0.30 1.87
N MET A 42 2.53 -0.33 1.42
CA MET A 42 3.68 -0.47 2.29
C MET A 42 3.87 0.76 3.17
N ALA A 43 3.73 1.97 2.63
CA ALA A 43 3.77 3.22 3.40
C ALA A 43 2.73 3.22 4.55
N LEU A 44 1.54 2.69 4.28
CA LEU A 44 0.50 2.51 5.29
C LEU A 44 0.89 1.48 6.36
N GLN A 45 1.49 0.34 5.98
CA GLN A 45 2.00 -0.66 6.93
C GLN A 45 3.14 -0.11 7.80
N LEU A 46 4.11 0.58 7.20
CA LEU A 46 5.24 1.19 7.90
C LEU A 46 4.77 2.22 8.93
N CYS A 47 3.80 3.07 8.57
CA CYS A 47 3.19 3.99 9.51
C CYS A 47 2.56 3.27 10.71
N HIS A 48 1.83 2.18 10.46
CA HIS A 48 1.22 1.40 11.54
C HIS A 48 2.26 0.66 12.37
N ALA A 49 3.32 0.12 11.76
CA ALA A 49 4.39 -0.56 12.47
C ALA A 49 5.11 0.38 13.45
N GLU A 50 5.36 1.63 13.06
CA GLU A 50 5.98 2.63 13.92
C GLU A 50 5.02 3.15 15.01
N THR A 51 3.79 3.48 14.63
CA THR A 51 2.86 4.19 15.53
C THR A 51 1.98 3.27 16.38
N ASN A 52 1.83 2.02 15.94
CA ASN A 52 0.89 1.02 16.43
C ASN A 52 -0.55 1.55 16.55
N ASP A 53 -0.93 2.54 15.73
CA ASP A 53 -2.26 3.16 15.73
C ASP A 53 -2.66 3.63 14.34
N TRP A 54 -3.59 2.90 13.71
CA TRP A 54 -4.13 3.22 12.38
C TRP A 54 -4.74 4.63 12.28
N ARG A 55 -5.22 5.20 13.39
CA ARG A 55 -5.80 6.56 13.40
C ARG A 55 -4.76 7.64 13.14
N LYS A 56 -3.48 7.36 13.41
CA LYS A 56 -2.37 8.27 13.08
C LYS A 56 -1.93 8.17 11.62
N CYS A 57 -2.39 7.13 10.91
CA CYS A 57 -2.02 6.82 9.52
C CYS A 57 -3.13 7.16 8.51
N LEU A 58 -4.07 8.02 8.86
CA LEU A 58 -5.18 8.41 7.97
C LEU A 58 -4.71 9.02 6.65
N GLY A 59 -3.57 9.72 6.65
CA GLY A 59 -2.93 10.23 5.44
C GLY A 59 -2.56 9.10 4.48
N GLU A 60 -1.73 8.16 4.92
CA GLU A 60 -1.32 6.99 4.12
C GLU A 60 -2.53 6.14 3.69
N MET A 61 -3.53 6.02 4.56
CA MET A 61 -4.75 5.28 4.25
C MET A 61 -5.57 5.92 3.14
N ALA A 62 -5.66 7.25 3.12
CA ALA A 62 -6.31 7.98 2.04
C ALA A 62 -5.56 7.82 0.72
N LEU A 63 -4.22 7.78 0.75
CA LEU A 63 -3.38 7.54 -0.42
C LEU A 63 -3.57 6.14 -0.97
N PHE A 64 -3.50 5.13 -0.12
CA PHE A 64 -3.74 3.74 -0.52
C PHE A 64 -5.12 3.57 -1.14
N ARG A 65 -6.17 4.13 -0.51
CA ARG A 65 -7.53 4.11 -1.06
C ARG A 65 -7.63 4.77 -2.42
N LYS A 66 -6.97 5.93 -2.60
CA LYS A 66 -6.95 6.64 -3.89
C LYS A 66 -6.26 5.81 -4.97
N CYS A 67 -5.12 5.19 -4.65
CA CYS A 67 -4.43 4.30 -5.59
C CYS A 67 -5.34 3.13 -5.96
N TRP A 68 -5.91 2.45 -4.96
CA TRP A 68 -6.79 1.29 -5.15
C TRP A 68 -7.96 1.59 -6.10
N ASP A 69 -8.64 2.71 -5.87
CA ASP A 69 -9.74 3.17 -6.71
C ASP A 69 -9.26 3.49 -8.14
N SER A 70 -8.10 4.14 -8.29
CA SER A 70 -7.55 4.51 -9.60
C SER A 70 -7.10 3.32 -10.46
N LYS A 71 -6.70 2.21 -9.81
CA LYS A 71 -6.27 0.97 -10.47
C LYS A 71 -7.44 0.02 -10.76
N GLY A 72 -8.67 0.41 -10.45
CA GLY A 72 -9.85 -0.44 -10.67
C GLY A 72 -9.89 -1.65 -9.75
N ASN A 73 -9.22 -1.61 -8.60
CA ASN A 73 -9.08 -2.76 -7.72
C ASN A 73 -10.37 -3.08 -6.94
N ARG A 74 -11.44 -2.29 -7.07
CA ARG A 74 -12.76 -2.55 -6.47
C ARG A 74 -13.32 -3.92 -6.86
N ASP A 75 -13.14 -4.32 -8.11
CA ASP A 75 -13.71 -5.57 -8.64
C ASP A 75 -12.91 -6.82 -8.20
N ARG A 76 -11.75 -6.62 -7.54
CA ARG A 76 -10.92 -7.72 -7.01
C ARG A 76 -11.50 -8.33 -5.73
N VAL A 77 -12.47 -7.66 -5.11
CA VAL A 77 -13.10 -8.09 -3.85
C VAL A 77 -14.61 -8.18 -4.04
N SER A 78 -15.14 -9.41 -4.10
CA SER A 78 -16.58 -9.66 -4.03
C SER A 78 -16.98 -9.95 -2.60
N THR A 79 -18.14 -9.45 -2.18
CA THR A 79 -18.75 -9.88 -0.91
C THR A 79 -19.27 -11.29 -1.09
N VAL A 80 -18.79 -12.23 -0.27
CA VAL A 80 -19.29 -13.60 -0.22
C VAL A 80 -20.22 -13.74 0.98
N ASP A 81 -21.48 -14.09 0.72
CA ASP A 81 -22.38 -14.51 1.79
C ASP A 81 -21.95 -15.88 2.29
N ARG A 82 -21.59 -15.99 3.58
CA ARG A 82 -21.32 -17.29 4.20
C ARG A 82 -22.66 -17.99 4.43
N LYS A 83 -22.83 -19.16 3.79
CA LYS A 83 -23.94 -20.08 4.01
C LYS A 83 -23.85 -20.74 5.39
#